data_AF-R7L8K9-F1
#
_entry.id   AF-R7L8K9-F1
#
_cell.length_a   1.000
_cell.length_b   1.000
_cell.length_c   1.000
_cell.angle_alpha   90.00
_cell.angle_beta   90.00
_cell.angle_gamma   90.00
#
_symmetry.space_group_name_H-M   'P 1'
#
loop_
_entity.id
_entity.type
_entity.pdbx_description
1 polymer ?
#
loop_
_entity_poly.entity_id
_entity_poly.type
_entity_poly.pdbx_seq_one_letter_code
_entity_poly.pdbx_strand_id
1 'polypeptide(L)'
;MKNAIPAIILSLFFSTTSMALHFVTSVDSPSKASLSKTDWVSDTTANAVKLRGKPSRNDSVCFRCYEGDFIIDSNLDARSISFYEQAFVIAENKKINSLRGGLTFVISSNPNHTNLLHLKRSEMNVNGSVFNSPTSGNKRIGMNRIRLEDSKFSASGTMDFTITSSIFEPTAGRSGVCVELVGDSIFKLKGDLLVDSLLEENKNLLFRISFEERGGKMPKMVVDRAVIGGVDLKVAINGDLKKGRYTILESTGKKPIEGTLRSVTLNDKPVQLDAPTALKDKTITISIGAADNRTKNDIIVTVQ
;
A
#
# COMPACT_ATOMS: atom_id res chain seq x y z
N MET A 1 -61.51 30.51 5.41
CA MET A 1 -60.22 30.98 4.86
C MET A 1 -59.14 30.59 5.86
N LYS A 2 -58.32 29.59 5.52
CA LYS A 2 -57.23 29.09 6.38
C LYS A 2 -56.02 29.99 6.18
N ASN A 3 -55.56 30.63 7.24
CA ASN A 3 -54.35 31.46 7.24
C ASN A 3 -53.13 30.56 7.04
N ALA A 4 -52.52 30.65 5.86
CA ALA A 4 -51.19 30.11 5.62
C ALA A 4 -50.17 31.05 6.24
N ILE A 5 -49.52 30.60 7.32
CA ILE A 5 -48.29 31.21 7.84
C ILE A 5 -47.18 30.93 6.80
N PRO A 6 -46.37 31.91 6.35
CA PRO A 6 -45.39 31.66 5.32
C PRO A 6 -44.27 30.78 5.87
N ALA A 7 -44.07 29.62 5.23
CA ALA A 7 -42.94 28.72 5.41
C ALA A 7 -41.64 29.34 4.86
N ILE A 8 -41.19 30.47 5.45
CA ILE A 8 -39.98 31.19 5.04
C ILE A 8 -38.87 31.15 6.11
N ILE A 9 -39.07 30.45 7.24
CA ILE A 9 -38.02 30.24 8.26
C ILE A 9 -37.70 28.74 8.43
N LEU A 10 -37.77 27.96 7.35
CA LEU A 10 -37.33 26.56 7.34
C LEU A 10 -36.50 26.18 6.11
N SER A 11 -35.78 27.15 5.54
CA SER A 11 -34.83 26.93 4.44
C SER A 11 -33.37 27.25 4.79
N LEU A 12 -33.07 27.56 6.06
CA LEU A 12 -31.70 27.85 6.53
C LEU A 12 -30.99 26.67 7.19
N PHE A 13 -31.58 25.47 7.19
CA PHE A 13 -31.00 24.28 7.86
C PHE A 13 -30.60 23.12 6.94
N PHE A 14 -30.55 23.30 5.62
CA PHE A 14 -30.13 22.23 4.71
C PHE A 14 -29.22 22.72 3.58
N SER A 15 -27.99 23.11 3.92
CA SER A 15 -26.81 22.93 3.06
C SER A 15 -25.48 23.19 3.78
N THR A 16 -25.29 22.73 5.02
CA THR A 16 -23.91 22.45 5.46
C THR A 16 -23.46 21.14 4.83
N THR A 17 -23.27 21.13 3.51
CA THR A 17 -22.19 20.30 2.97
C THR A 17 -20.92 20.88 3.60
N SER A 18 -20.57 20.39 4.79
CA SER A 18 -19.27 20.65 5.41
C SER A 18 -18.26 20.32 4.32
N MET A 19 -17.68 21.36 3.72
CA MET A 19 -16.65 21.20 2.71
C MET A 19 -15.54 20.39 3.37
N ALA A 20 -15.29 19.19 2.86
CA ALA A 20 -14.21 18.35 3.38
C ALA A 20 -12.92 19.15 3.23
N LEU A 21 -12.24 19.43 4.34
CA LEU A 21 -10.95 20.10 4.29
C LEU A 21 -9.87 19.08 3.96
N HIS A 22 -8.82 19.55 3.31
CA HIS A 22 -7.62 18.78 3.05
C HIS A 22 -6.55 19.18 4.08
N PHE A 23 -6.23 18.26 4.97
CA PHE A 23 -5.25 18.43 6.04
C PHE A 23 -3.92 17.82 5.61
N VAL A 24 -2.92 18.66 5.38
CA VAL A 24 -1.55 18.24 5.08
C VAL A 24 -0.69 18.38 6.33
N THR A 25 0.14 17.39 6.64
CA THR A 25 1.09 17.48 7.76
C THR A 25 2.08 18.62 7.54
N SER A 26 2.33 19.41 8.58
CA SER A 26 3.41 20.40 8.63
C SER A 26 4.35 20.02 9.77
N VAL A 27 5.46 19.38 9.42
CA VAL A 27 6.49 18.94 10.36
C VAL A 27 7.68 19.88 10.23
N ASP A 28 7.82 20.82 11.17
CA ASP A 28 8.94 21.75 11.25
C ASP A 28 10.01 21.32 12.27
N SER A 29 9.75 20.24 13.01
CA SER A 29 10.61 19.73 14.07
C SER A 29 10.26 18.27 14.42
N PRO A 30 11.24 17.45 14.87
CA PRO A 30 10.99 16.07 15.29
C PRO A 30 9.94 15.92 16.40
N SER A 31 9.85 16.90 17.30
CA SER A 31 8.84 16.91 18.38
C SER A 31 7.39 16.97 17.89
N LYS A 32 7.17 17.44 16.66
CA LYS A 32 5.86 17.51 16.01
C LYS A 32 5.60 16.37 15.03
N ALA A 33 6.51 15.42 14.88
CA ALA A 33 6.40 14.29 13.96
C ALA A 33 5.43 13.20 14.48
N SER A 34 4.22 13.59 14.88
CA SER A 34 3.16 12.68 15.28
C SER A 34 1.77 13.27 15.04
N LEU A 35 0.78 12.42 14.79
CA LEU A 35 -0.59 12.82 14.49
C LEU A 35 -1.20 13.71 15.59
N SER A 36 -0.89 13.44 16.86
CA SER A 36 -1.42 14.23 17.97
C SER A 36 -0.76 15.60 18.15
N LYS A 37 0.45 15.82 17.61
CA LYS A 37 1.27 17.03 17.85
C LYS A 37 1.52 17.87 16.60
N THR A 38 1.37 17.30 15.40
CA THR A 38 1.64 18.01 14.16
C THR A 38 0.73 19.22 14.01
N ASP A 39 1.29 20.29 13.43
CA ASP A 39 0.48 21.33 12.84
C ASP A 39 -0.08 20.84 11.50
N TRP A 40 -1.20 21.44 11.08
CA TRP A 40 -1.89 21.08 9.85
C TRP A 40 -2.06 22.30 8.95
N VAL A 41 -1.94 22.08 7.64
CA VAL A 41 -2.12 23.12 6.62
C VAL A 41 -3.06 22.67 5.50
N SER A 42 -3.60 23.63 4.74
CA SER A 42 -4.66 23.41 3.75
C SER A 42 -4.22 22.87 2.39
N ASP A 43 -2.93 22.99 2.04
CA ASP A 43 -2.44 22.70 0.69
C ASP A 43 -1.02 22.11 0.70
N THR A 44 -0.71 21.40 -0.38
CA THR A 44 0.60 20.89 -0.79
C THR A 44 1.40 21.88 -1.65
N THR A 45 0.81 23.00 -2.09
CA THR A 45 1.49 24.02 -2.92
C THR A 45 1.93 25.26 -2.13
N ALA A 46 2.52 26.25 -2.82
CA ALA A 46 3.27 27.37 -2.24
C ALA A 46 2.47 28.29 -1.27
N ASN A 47 1.14 28.19 -1.22
CA ASN A 47 0.27 29.05 -0.38
C ASN A 47 -0.43 28.24 0.73
N ALA A 48 0.32 27.42 1.46
CA ALA A 48 -0.22 26.63 2.57
C ALA A 48 -0.73 27.54 3.71
N VAL A 49 -2.01 27.38 4.08
CA VAL A 49 -2.62 28.11 5.21
C VAL A 49 -2.70 27.20 6.42
N LYS A 50 -2.26 27.67 7.59
CA LYS A 50 -2.42 26.93 8.85
C LYS A 50 -3.90 26.71 9.16
N LEU A 51 -4.27 25.44 9.30
CA LEU A 51 -5.62 25.04 9.68
C LEU A 51 -5.76 25.03 11.20
N ARG A 52 -6.95 25.39 11.67
CA ARG A 52 -7.32 25.26 13.09
C ARG A 52 -7.85 23.85 13.32
N GLY A 53 -7.39 23.20 14.38
CA GLY A 53 -7.87 21.89 14.79
C GLY A 53 -7.13 20.71 14.13
N LYS A 54 -7.76 19.53 14.18
CA LYS A 54 -7.24 18.26 13.68
C LYS A 54 -8.21 17.70 12.63
N PRO A 55 -7.72 16.87 11.69
CA PRO A 55 -8.60 16.24 10.71
C PRO A 55 -9.69 15.41 11.40
N SER A 56 -10.91 15.53 10.88
CA SER A 56 -12.04 14.70 11.27
C SER A 56 -12.28 13.60 10.24
N ARG A 57 -13.21 12.69 10.57
CA ARG A 57 -13.64 11.60 9.66
C ARG A 57 -14.17 12.05 8.30
N ASN A 58 -14.55 13.32 8.15
CA ASN A 58 -15.05 13.88 6.89
C ASN A 58 -13.95 14.52 6.03
N ASP A 59 -12.74 14.65 6.58
CA ASP A 59 -11.62 15.37 5.98
C ASP A 59 -10.63 14.43 5.31
N SER A 60 -9.91 14.93 4.33
CA SER A 60 -8.82 14.20 3.67
C SER A 60 -7.51 14.51 4.38
N VAL A 61 -6.68 13.48 4.59
CA VAL A 61 -5.37 13.61 5.26
C VAL A 61 -4.25 13.29 4.30
N CYS A 62 -3.28 14.19 4.18
CA CYS A 62 -2.08 14.01 3.39
C CYS A 62 -0.84 14.06 4.29
N PHE A 63 -0.05 12.99 4.24
CA PHE A 63 1.24 12.91 4.90
C PHE A 63 2.32 13.38 3.94
N ARG A 64 3.08 14.39 4.36
CA ARG A 64 4.24 14.97 3.68
C ARG A 64 5.22 15.45 4.75
N CYS A 65 6.20 14.60 5.07
CA CYS A 65 7.00 14.76 6.28
C CYS A 65 8.45 15.15 6.00
N TYR A 66 8.96 14.88 4.79
CA TYR A 66 10.30 15.20 4.25
C TYR A 66 11.50 14.65 5.03
N GLU A 67 11.49 14.66 6.36
CA GLU A 67 12.56 14.19 7.21
C GLU A 67 12.02 13.45 8.43
N GLY A 68 12.62 12.29 8.71
CA GLY A 68 12.31 11.48 9.88
C GLY A 68 10.97 10.75 9.81
N ASP A 69 10.74 9.91 10.83
CA ASP A 69 9.53 9.13 10.97
C ASP A 69 8.39 10.00 11.53
N PHE A 70 7.22 9.94 10.90
CA PHE A 70 5.97 10.49 11.39
C PHE A 70 5.13 9.40 12.05
N ILE A 71 4.76 9.61 13.31
CA ILE A 71 4.07 8.60 14.11
C ILE A 71 2.55 8.83 14.13
N ILE A 72 1.78 7.85 13.66
CA ILE A 72 0.33 7.79 13.94
C ILE A 72 0.17 7.23 15.36
N ASP A 73 0.03 8.12 16.34
CA ASP A 73 -0.02 7.81 17.78
C ASP A 73 -1.44 7.61 18.33
N SER A 74 -2.47 7.91 17.54
CA SER A 74 -3.87 7.59 17.82
C SER A 74 -4.53 6.90 16.63
N ASN A 75 -5.69 6.27 16.85
CA ASN A 75 -6.51 5.79 15.74
C ASN A 75 -6.86 6.96 14.81
N LEU A 76 -7.00 6.68 13.52
CA LEU A 76 -7.24 7.68 12.49
C LEU A 76 -8.41 7.26 11.61
N ASP A 77 -9.47 8.05 11.62
CA ASP A 77 -10.55 7.96 10.64
C ASP A 77 -10.50 9.21 9.77
N ALA A 78 -10.35 9.03 8.47
CA ALA A 78 -10.33 10.11 7.49
C ALA A 78 -11.21 9.75 6.29
N ARG A 79 -11.69 10.75 5.56
CA ARG A 79 -12.41 10.55 4.30
C ARG A 79 -11.52 9.82 3.29
N SER A 80 -10.29 10.30 3.11
CA SER A 80 -9.25 9.71 2.27
C SER A 80 -7.88 9.96 2.88
N ILE A 81 -6.90 9.11 2.55
CA ILE A 81 -5.52 9.25 3.04
C ILE A 81 -4.57 9.26 1.84
N SER A 82 -3.57 10.13 1.88
CA SER A 82 -2.51 10.17 0.88
C SER A 82 -1.12 10.35 1.48
N PHE A 83 -0.10 9.90 0.75
CA PHE A 83 1.32 10.03 1.07
C PHE A 83 2.03 10.68 -0.09
N TYR A 84 2.67 11.82 0.17
CA TYR A 84 3.29 12.65 -0.84
C TYR A 84 4.76 12.82 -0.51
N GLU A 85 5.60 12.67 -1.52
CA GLU A 85 6.99 13.15 -1.57
C GLU A 85 7.77 12.97 -0.25
N GLN A 86 8.33 11.79 -0.03
CA GLN A 86 9.18 11.50 1.13
C GLN A 86 8.42 11.50 2.46
N ALA A 87 7.25 10.86 2.48
CA ALA A 87 6.47 10.64 3.69
C ALA A 87 6.84 9.31 4.36
N PHE A 88 7.49 9.34 5.51
CA PHE A 88 7.77 8.14 6.33
C PHE A 88 6.78 8.07 7.48
N VAL A 89 5.79 7.20 7.37
CA VAL A 89 4.68 7.10 8.33
C VAL A 89 4.69 5.75 9.01
N ILE A 90 4.72 5.76 10.34
CA ILE A 90 4.74 4.56 11.18
C ILE A 90 3.51 4.55 12.09
N ALA A 91 2.83 3.42 12.16
CA ALA A 91 1.75 3.20 13.11
C ALA A 91 1.96 1.87 13.84
N GLU A 92 1.80 1.89 15.17
CA GLU A 92 1.89 0.68 15.99
C GLU A 92 0.68 0.53 16.91
N ASN A 93 0.05 -0.65 16.89
CA ASN A 93 -1.16 -0.95 17.66
C ASN A 93 -2.30 0.06 17.38
N LYS A 94 -2.48 0.46 16.11
CA LYS A 94 -3.50 1.43 15.69
C LYS A 94 -4.50 0.84 14.71
N LYS A 95 -5.67 1.47 14.68
CA LYS A 95 -6.66 1.32 13.62
C LYS A 95 -6.73 2.57 12.76
N ILE A 96 -6.58 2.41 11.45
CA ILE A 96 -6.57 3.48 10.46
C ILE A 96 -7.64 3.19 9.40
N ASN A 97 -8.55 4.12 9.14
CA ASN A 97 -9.61 3.93 8.17
C ASN A 97 -9.66 5.11 7.17
N SER A 98 -9.57 4.78 5.88
CA SER A 98 -9.96 5.65 4.77
C SER A 98 -11.41 5.34 4.39
N LEU A 99 -12.34 6.21 4.78
CA LEU A 99 -13.77 5.89 4.89
C LEU A 99 -14.56 6.03 3.58
N ARG A 100 -14.18 6.94 2.69
CA ARG A 100 -14.96 7.28 1.48
C ARG A 100 -14.08 7.54 0.25
N GLY A 101 -12.79 7.29 0.36
CA GLY A 101 -11.81 7.51 -0.70
C GLY A 101 -10.73 6.44 -0.68
N GLY A 102 -9.93 6.43 -1.75
CA GLY A 102 -8.79 5.54 -1.88
C GLY A 102 -7.63 5.92 -0.95
N LEU A 103 -6.60 5.09 -1.01
CA LEU A 103 -5.28 5.35 -0.46
C LEU A 103 -4.35 5.75 -1.60
N THR A 104 -3.83 6.96 -1.60
CA THR A 104 -2.99 7.44 -2.71
C THR A 104 -1.56 7.63 -2.28
N PHE A 105 -0.63 7.01 -3.00
CA PHE A 105 0.80 7.28 -2.87
C PHE A 105 1.30 7.98 -4.13
N VAL A 106 1.71 9.24 -3.99
CA VAL A 106 2.33 10.00 -5.07
C VAL A 106 3.83 9.75 -5.03
N ILE A 107 4.32 9.01 -6.04
CA ILE A 107 5.74 8.68 -6.16
C ILE A 107 6.51 9.97 -6.48
N SER A 108 7.52 10.28 -5.66
CA SER A 108 8.37 11.45 -5.85
C SER A 108 9.12 11.40 -7.19
N SER A 109 9.40 12.56 -7.78
CA SER A 109 10.25 12.67 -8.97
C SER A 109 11.75 12.46 -8.69
N ASN A 110 12.15 12.48 -7.42
CA ASN A 110 13.54 12.25 -7.01
C ASN A 110 13.77 10.74 -6.76
N PRO A 111 14.70 10.08 -7.47
CA PRO A 111 14.96 8.65 -7.30
C PRO A 111 15.50 8.26 -5.93
N ASN A 112 16.01 9.21 -5.15
CA ASN A 112 16.50 8.97 -3.78
C ASN A 112 15.38 9.07 -2.73
N HIS A 113 14.19 9.53 -3.10
CA HIS A 113 13.09 9.70 -2.15
C HIS A 113 12.27 8.42 -2.01
N THR A 114 11.80 8.17 -0.80
CA THR A 114 10.92 7.05 -0.47
C THR A 114 9.73 7.52 0.34
N ASN A 115 8.52 7.18 -0.08
CA ASN A 115 7.36 7.15 0.80
C ASN A 115 7.31 5.79 1.48
N LEU A 116 7.12 5.76 2.80
CA LEU A 116 6.95 4.55 3.59
C LEU A 116 5.65 4.65 4.39
N LEU A 117 4.78 3.66 4.26
CA LEU A 117 3.74 3.35 5.23
C LEU A 117 4.14 2.06 5.95
N HIS A 118 4.44 2.14 7.24
CA HIS A 118 4.82 1.01 8.06
C HIS A 118 3.79 0.77 9.16
N LEU A 119 3.07 -0.34 9.07
CA LEU A 119 2.08 -0.77 10.05
C LEU A 119 2.63 -1.93 10.87
N LYS A 120 2.61 -1.79 12.20
CA LYS A 120 3.07 -2.81 13.15
C LYS A 120 1.92 -3.18 14.08
N ARG A 121 1.51 -4.45 14.13
CA ARG A 121 0.34 -4.92 14.89
C ARG A 121 -0.90 -4.02 14.73
N SER A 122 -1.13 -3.54 13.52
CA SER A 122 -2.14 -2.51 13.21
C SER A 122 -3.14 -3.00 12.17
N GLU A 123 -4.26 -2.31 12.08
CA GLU A 123 -5.31 -2.58 11.09
C GLU A 123 -5.53 -1.33 10.23
N MET A 124 -5.47 -1.48 8.91
CA MET A 124 -5.84 -0.44 7.97
C MET A 124 -6.96 -0.90 7.04
N ASN A 125 -8.05 -0.13 7.01
CA ASN A 125 -9.17 -0.36 6.10
C ASN A 125 -9.30 0.81 5.11
N VAL A 126 -9.38 0.48 3.83
CA VAL A 126 -9.55 1.44 2.74
C VAL A 126 -10.86 1.13 2.02
N ASN A 127 -11.86 2.01 2.17
CA ASN A 127 -13.11 1.94 1.42
C ASN A 127 -12.92 2.60 0.04
N GLY A 128 -12.04 2.00 -0.76
CA GLY A 128 -11.62 2.45 -2.08
C GLY A 128 -10.44 1.61 -2.60
N SER A 129 -9.82 2.07 -3.68
CA SER A 129 -8.61 1.47 -4.26
C SER A 129 -7.33 2.06 -3.64
N VAL A 130 -6.20 1.39 -3.88
CA VAL A 130 -4.86 1.87 -3.56
C VAL A 130 -4.18 2.31 -4.85
N PHE A 131 -3.81 3.57 -4.95
CA PHE A 131 -3.20 4.14 -6.15
C PHE A 131 -1.73 4.45 -5.91
N ASN A 132 -0.87 3.93 -6.77
CA ASN A 132 0.54 4.29 -6.84
C ASN A 132 0.81 4.90 -8.21
N SER A 133 1.05 6.20 -8.25
CA SER A 133 1.37 6.88 -9.50
C SER A 133 2.43 7.95 -9.28
N PRO A 134 3.34 8.13 -10.25
CA PRO A 134 4.16 9.32 -10.29
C PRO A 134 3.31 10.51 -10.74
N THR A 135 3.74 11.72 -10.39
CA THR A 135 3.20 12.94 -11.01
C THR A 135 3.48 12.92 -12.51
N SER A 136 2.50 13.33 -13.31
CA SER A 136 2.61 13.38 -14.77
C SER A 136 3.84 14.19 -15.23
N GLY A 137 4.52 13.71 -16.27
CA GLY A 137 5.71 14.35 -16.84
C GLY A 137 7.04 14.01 -16.16
N ASN A 138 7.03 13.28 -15.04
CA ASN A 138 8.26 12.85 -14.38
C ASN A 138 9.01 11.78 -15.19
N LYS A 139 10.29 12.05 -15.50
CA LYS A 139 11.21 11.11 -16.18
C LYS A 139 12.08 10.27 -15.23
N ARG A 140 11.99 10.56 -13.94
CA ARG A 140 12.62 9.82 -12.85
C ARG A 140 11.60 9.70 -11.73
N ILE A 141 11.65 8.61 -10.99
CA ILE A 141 10.74 8.36 -9.88
C ILE A 141 11.51 7.78 -8.70
N GLY A 142 11.03 8.04 -7.49
CA GLY A 142 11.47 7.43 -6.24
C GLY A 142 10.73 6.13 -5.94
N MET A 143 10.57 5.81 -4.65
CA MET A 143 9.97 4.56 -4.19
C MET A 143 8.73 4.81 -3.32
N ASN A 144 7.71 3.97 -3.45
CA ASN A 144 6.67 3.79 -2.44
C ASN A 144 6.87 2.44 -1.77
N ARG A 145 6.76 2.41 -0.45
CA ARG A 145 6.86 1.19 0.36
C ARG A 145 5.66 1.07 1.26
N ILE A 146 4.99 -0.07 1.22
CA ILE A 146 3.95 -0.45 2.15
C ILE A 146 4.46 -1.65 2.93
N ARG A 147 4.76 -1.48 4.21
CA ARG A 147 5.30 -2.52 5.08
C ARG A 147 4.30 -2.88 6.17
N LEU A 148 3.97 -4.15 6.26
CA LEU A 148 3.11 -4.72 7.30
C LEU A 148 3.92 -5.70 8.16
N GLU A 149 3.93 -5.48 9.47
CA GLU A 149 4.46 -6.43 10.46
C GLU A 149 3.33 -6.85 11.40
N ASP A 150 2.98 -8.13 11.36
CA ASP A 150 1.85 -8.72 12.09
C ASP A 150 0.56 -7.86 11.98
N SER A 151 0.30 -7.31 10.78
CA SER A 151 -0.73 -6.30 10.55
C SER A 151 -1.73 -6.70 9.47
N LYS A 152 -2.92 -6.11 9.52
CA LYS A 152 -3.98 -6.36 8.54
C LYS A 152 -4.23 -5.13 7.69
N PHE A 153 -4.21 -5.30 6.38
CA PHE A 153 -4.60 -4.28 5.41
C PHE A 153 -5.76 -4.82 4.58
N SER A 154 -6.82 -4.04 4.42
CA SER A 154 -7.98 -4.39 3.59
C SER A 154 -8.42 -3.21 2.76
N ALA A 155 -8.49 -3.38 1.44
CA ALA A 155 -9.09 -2.41 0.52
C ALA A 155 -10.31 -2.99 -0.20
N SER A 156 -11.35 -2.18 -0.36
CA SER A 156 -12.56 -2.58 -1.09
C SER A 156 -12.42 -2.51 -2.61
N GLY A 157 -11.37 -1.87 -3.11
CA GLY A 157 -11.04 -1.75 -4.53
C GLY A 157 -9.77 -2.49 -4.92
N THR A 158 -9.17 -2.00 -6.00
CA THR A 158 -7.97 -2.50 -6.68
C THR A 158 -6.70 -1.89 -6.06
N MET A 159 -5.55 -2.51 -6.25
CA MET A 159 -4.25 -1.83 -6.15
C MET A 159 -3.71 -1.61 -7.56
N ASP A 160 -3.49 -0.34 -7.91
CA ASP A 160 -2.99 0.06 -9.21
C ASP A 160 -1.59 0.66 -9.06
N PHE A 161 -0.65 0.16 -9.87
CA PHE A 161 0.60 0.86 -10.16
C PHE A 161 0.56 1.33 -11.60
N THR A 162 0.40 2.64 -11.81
CA THR A 162 0.26 3.25 -13.14
C THR A 162 1.51 4.05 -13.48
N ILE A 163 2.03 3.83 -14.69
CA ILE A 163 3.18 4.56 -15.22
C ILE A 163 2.67 5.63 -16.19
N THR A 164 2.96 6.91 -15.90
CA THR A 164 2.49 8.03 -16.72
C THR A 164 3.50 8.50 -17.77
N SER A 165 4.70 7.89 -17.83
CA SER A 165 5.75 8.21 -18.81
C SER A 165 6.37 6.92 -19.35
N SER A 166 6.44 6.78 -20.68
CA SER A 166 7.08 5.64 -21.34
C SER A 166 8.61 5.67 -21.27
N ILE A 167 9.21 6.81 -20.89
CA ILE A 167 10.66 6.99 -20.86
C ILE A 167 11.08 7.40 -19.45
N PHE A 168 11.65 6.44 -18.71
CA PHE A 168 12.37 6.71 -17.46
C PHE A 168 13.88 6.66 -17.69
N GLU A 169 14.57 7.67 -17.16
CA GLU A 169 16.03 7.73 -17.19
C GLU A 169 16.62 6.63 -16.29
N PRO A 170 17.73 5.99 -16.70
CA PRO A 170 18.42 5.03 -15.86
C PRO A 170 18.88 5.64 -14.53
N THR A 171 18.68 4.90 -13.45
CA THR A 171 19.11 5.27 -12.09
C THR A 171 19.98 4.16 -11.50
N ALA A 172 20.87 4.50 -10.57
CA ALA A 172 21.81 3.53 -9.97
C ALA A 172 21.12 2.36 -9.24
N GLY A 173 19.82 2.50 -8.93
CA GLY A 173 18.93 1.43 -8.50
C GLY A 173 17.56 1.55 -9.15
N ARG A 174 16.71 0.52 -9.00
CA ARG A 174 15.33 0.55 -9.52
C ARG A 174 14.39 1.29 -8.58
N SER A 175 13.42 1.96 -9.18
CA SER A 175 12.41 2.79 -8.50
C SER A 175 11.00 2.31 -8.79
N GLY A 176 10.04 2.56 -7.90
CA GLY A 176 8.64 2.14 -8.09
C GLY A 176 7.94 1.80 -6.77
N VAL A 177 7.44 0.57 -6.64
CA VAL A 177 6.59 0.15 -5.52
C VAL A 177 7.13 -1.13 -4.86
N CYS A 178 7.14 -1.15 -3.53
CA CYS A 178 7.37 -2.36 -2.74
C CYS A 178 6.21 -2.59 -1.77
N VAL A 179 5.67 -3.81 -1.76
CA VAL A 179 4.77 -4.31 -0.72
C VAL A 179 5.52 -5.37 0.09
N GLU A 180 5.69 -5.13 1.38
CA GLU A 180 6.50 -5.94 2.29
C GLU A 180 5.62 -6.47 3.41
N LEU A 181 5.39 -7.78 3.44
CA LEU A 181 4.55 -8.43 4.44
C LEU A 181 5.41 -9.32 5.32
N VAL A 182 5.19 -9.24 6.63
CA VAL A 182 6.00 -9.96 7.62
C VAL A 182 5.14 -10.64 8.67
N GLY A 183 5.49 -11.86 9.05
CA GLY A 183 4.87 -12.60 10.15
C GLY A 183 3.40 -12.92 9.87
N ASP A 184 2.50 -12.60 10.78
CA ASP A 184 1.05 -12.89 10.67
C ASP A 184 0.30 -11.84 9.82
N SER A 185 1.01 -11.13 8.93
CA SER A 185 0.43 -10.06 8.13
C SER A 185 -0.50 -10.56 7.02
N ILE A 186 -1.59 -9.84 6.80
CA ILE A 186 -2.57 -10.10 5.74
C ILE A 186 -2.80 -8.82 4.93
N PHE A 187 -2.62 -8.90 3.61
CA PHE A 187 -2.92 -7.83 2.68
C PHE A 187 -4.07 -8.26 1.75
N LYS A 188 -5.23 -7.64 1.88
CA LYS A 188 -6.43 -8.03 1.13
C LYS A 188 -6.94 -6.91 0.23
N LEU A 189 -7.17 -7.23 -1.03
CA LEU A 189 -7.91 -6.42 -1.99
C LEU A 189 -9.18 -7.17 -2.35
N LYS A 190 -10.32 -6.48 -2.36
CA LYS A 190 -11.55 -7.05 -2.97
C LYS A 190 -11.51 -6.98 -4.49
N GLY A 191 -10.72 -6.06 -5.05
CA GLY A 191 -10.46 -5.96 -6.49
C GLY A 191 -9.12 -6.59 -6.88
N ASP A 192 -8.61 -6.16 -8.02
CA ASP A 192 -7.41 -6.72 -8.63
C ASP A 192 -6.11 -6.16 -8.03
N LEU A 193 -5.00 -6.84 -8.28
CA LEU A 193 -3.67 -6.25 -8.30
C LEU A 193 -3.32 -6.00 -9.77
N LEU A 194 -3.27 -4.72 -10.16
CA LEU A 194 -2.97 -4.30 -11.53
C LEU A 194 -1.59 -3.61 -11.56
N VAL A 195 -0.67 -4.28 -12.25
CA VAL A 195 0.67 -3.76 -12.53
C VAL A 195 0.74 -3.37 -14.00
N ASP A 196 1.15 -2.14 -14.27
CA ASP A 196 1.28 -1.61 -15.63
C ASP A 196 2.21 -2.47 -16.50
N SER A 197 1.80 -2.75 -17.74
CA SER A 197 2.56 -3.60 -18.67
C SER A 197 3.93 -3.03 -19.01
N LEU A 198 4.11 -1.70 -18.94
CA LEU A 198 5.41 -1.06 -19.13
C LEU A 198 6.45 -1.51 -18.10
N LEU A 199 6.02 -2.09 -16.96
CA LEU A 199 6.95 -2.68 -16.01
C LEU A 199 7.75 -3.81 -16.65
N GLU A 200 7.16 -4.68 -17.47
CA GLU A 200 7.87 -5.81 -18.10
C GLU A 200 9.02 -5.32 -18.98
N GLU A 201 8.78 -4.25 -19.73
CA GLU A 201 9.70 -3.68 -20.71
C GLU A 201 10.78 -2.81 -20.07
N ASN A 202 10.50 -2.19 -18.92
CA ASN A 202 11.40 -1.24 -18.30
C ASN A 202 12.16 -1.81 -17.09
N LYS A 203 13.45 -2.10 -17.30
CA LYS A 203 14.35 -2.63 -16.27
C LYS A 203 14.66 -1.66 -15.13
N ASN A 204 14.42 -0.36 -15.30
CA ASN A 204 14.66 0.64 -14.24
C ASN A 204 13.50 0.71 -13.24
N LEU A 205 12.35 0.11 -13.58
CA LEU A 205 11.17 0.10 -12.73
C LEU A 205 11.12 -1.14 -11.86
N LEU A 206 10.57 -0.96 -10.67
CA LEU A 206 10.36 -1.99 -9.66
C LEU A 206 8.90 -2.04 -9.27
N PHE A 207 8.30 -3.21 -9.36
CA PHE A 207 7.21 -3.60 -8.47
C PHE A 207 7.66 -4.86 -7.75
N ARG A 208 7.75 -4.81 -6.42
CA ARG A 208 8.20 -5.93 -5.60
C ARG A 208 7.13 -6.30 -4.58
N ILE A 209 6.91 -7.60 -4.43
CA ILE A 209 6.13 -8.16 -3.32
C ILE A 209 7.05 -9.07 -2.51
N SER A 210 7.11 -8.82 -1.20
CA SER A 210 7.98 -9.56 -0.28
C SER A 210 7.16 -10.22 0.81
N PHE A 211 7.44 -11.50 1.07
CA PHE A 211 6.84 -12.29 2.13
C PHE A 211 7.95 -12.79 3.07
N GLU A 212 7.96 -12.31 4.30
CA GLU A 212 8.94 -12.68 5.31
C GLU A 212 8.27 -13.48 6.43
N GLU A 213 8.73 -14.72 6.60
CA GLU A 213 8.33 -15.56 7.72
C GLU A 213 8.89 -15.03 9.04
N ARG A 214 8.02 -14.95 10.05
CA ARG A 214 8.42 -14.60 11.41
C ARG A 214 7.61 -15.41 12.41
N GLY A 215 8.30 -16.07 13.35
CA GLY A 215 7.65 -16.84 14.41
C GLY A 215 6.79 -18.01 13.90
N GLY A 216 7.20 -18.65 12.80
CA GLY A 216 6.47 -19.74 12.16
C GLY A 216 5.22 -19.30 11.40
N LYS A 217 5.05 -17.99 11.15
CA LYS A 217 3.93 -17.41 10.41
C LYS A 217 4.41 -16.90 9.06
N MET A 218 3.77 -17.39 8.01
CA MET A 218 3.97 -16.93 6.64
C MET A 218 2.86 -15.94 6.28
N PRO A 219 3.19 -14.71 5.88
CA PRO A 219 2.19 -13.71 5.52
C PRO A 219 1.48 -14.03 4.21
N LYS A 220 0.32 -13.38 3.99
CA LYS A 220 -0.55 -13.66 2.84
C LYS A 220 -1.11 -12.41 2.18
N MET A 221 -1.16 -12.43 0.86
CA MET A 221 -1.88 -11.48 0.02
C MET A 221 -3.09 -12.18 -0.62
N VAL A 222 -4.25 -11.49 -0.65
CA VAL A 222 -5.49 -12.00 -1.26
C VAL A 222 -6.05 -10.93 -2.19
N VAL A 223 -6.29 -11.28 -3.45
CA VAL A 223 -6.80 -10.38 -4.49
C VAL A 223 -7.86 -11.08 -5.34
N ASP A 224 -8.68 -10.34 -6.09
CA ASP A 224 -9.60 -10.98 -7.04
C ASP A 224 -8.83 -11.56 -8.22
N ARG A 225 -8.05 -10.73 -8.91
CA ARG A 225 -7.11 -11.12 -9.96
C ARG A 225 -5.73 -10.53 -9.74
N ALA A 226 -4.68 -11.27 -10.09
CA ALA A 226 -3.31 -10.79 -10.05
C ALA A 226 -2.70 -10.66 -11.46
N VAL A 227 -2.31 -9.45 -11.84
CA VAL A 227 -1.47 -9.17 -13.00
C VAL A 227 -0.06 -8.88 -12.48
N ILE A 228 0.87 -9.82 -12.68
CA ILE A 228 2.20 -9.82 -12.04
C ILE A 228 3.35 -9.73 -13.03
N GLY A 229 3.05 -9.34 -14.28
CA GLY A 229 4.05 -9.11 -15.30
C GLY A 229 5.16 -8.16 -14.83
N GLY A 230 6.40 -8.63 -14.86
CA GLY A 230 7.56 -7.79 -14.51
C GLY A 230 7.81 -7.61 -13.01
N VAL A 231 6.98 -8.24 -12.15
CA VAL A 231 7.09 -8.17 -10.69
C VAL A 231 8.29 -8.99 -10.17
N ASP A 232 8.96 -8.45 -9.17
CA ASP A 232 9.93 -9.19 -8.35
C ASP A 232 9.21 -9.85 -7.16
N LEU A 233 9.31 -11.17 -7.05
CA LEU A 233 8.85 -11.90 -5.87
C LEU A 233 10.02 -12.19 -4.93
N LYS A 234 9.88 -11.79 -3.66
CA LYS A 234 10.82 -12.14 -2.59
C LYS A 234 10.13 -12.98 -1.52
N VAL A 235 10.75 -14.08 -1.15
CA VAL A 235 10.33 -14.93 -0.03
C VAL A 235 11.51 -15.07 0.93
N ALA A 236 11.27 -14.82 2.22
CA ALA A 236 12.24 -15.04 3.28
C ALA A 236 11.68 -16.03 4.31
N ILE A 237 12.43 -17.08 4.61
CA ILE A 237 12.09 -18.13 5.57
C ILE A 237 13.25 -18.27 6.55
N ASN A 238 12.99 -17.98 7.83
CA ASN A 238 14.00 -17.94 8.87
C ASN A 238 14.22 -19.31 9.52
N GLY A 239 13.27 -20.23 9.34
CA GLY A 239 13.41 -21.66 9.64
C GLY A 239 12.37 -22.20 10.62
N ASP A 240 11.53 -21.34 11.19
CA ASP A 240 10.52 -21.75 12.17
C ASP A 240 9.24 -22.28 11.51
N LEU A 241 9.12 -22.12 10.18
CA LEU A 241 7.96 -22.55 9.41
C LEU A 241 7.81 -24.08 9.40
N LYS A 242 6.67 -24.60 9.82
CA LYS A 242 6.41 -26.05 9.82
C LYS A 242 6.33 -26.60 8.39
N LYS A 243 6.46 -27.92 8.24
CA LYS A 243 6.19 -28.60 6.96
C LYS A 243 4.74 -28.37 6.57
N GLY A 244 4.49 -28.08 5.29
CA GLY A 244 3.16 -27.74 4.80
C GLY A 244 3.16 -26.93 3.52
N ARG A 245 1.96 -26.52 3.10
CA ARG A 245 1.73 -25.66 1.93
C ARG A 245 1.18 -24.32 2.42
N TYR A 246 1.77 -23.24 1.94
CA TYR A 246 1.44 -21.88 2.33
C TYR A 246 1.10 -21.07 1.08
N THR A 247 -0.16 -20.71 0.90
CA THR A 247 -0.57 -19.77 -0.14
C THR A 247 -0.18 -18.37 0.27
N ILE A 248 0.83 -17.80 -0.39
CA ILE A 248 1.34 -16.45 -0.09
C ILE A 248 0.65 -15.38 -0.93
N LEU A 249 0.21 -15.71 -2.14
CA LEU A 249 -0.67 -14.87 -2.96
C LEU A 249 -1.83 -15.74 -3.42
N GLU A 250 -3.04 -15.39 -3.02
CA GLU A 250 -4.29 -16.04 -3.42
C GLU A 250 -5.04 -15.15 -4.41
N SER A 251 -5.40 -15.70 -5.56
CA SER A 251 -6.33 -15.04 -6.50
C SER A 251 -7.69 -15.71 -6.41
N THR A 252 -8.68 -15.00 -5.87
CA THR A 252 -10.01 -15.56 -5.59
C THR A 252 -10.91 -15.64 -6.82
N GLY A 253 -10.59 -14.88 -7.86
CA GLY A 253 -11.29 -14.87 -9.14
C GLY A 253 -11.04 -16.14 -9.94
N LYS A 254 -11.86 -16.37 -10.97
CA LYS A 254 -11.77 -17.59 -11.82
C LYS A 254 -10.65 -17.52 -12.87
N LYS A 255 -10.04 -16.36 -13.07
CA LYS A 255 -8.98 -16.16 -14.05
C LYS A 255 -7.63 -16.56 -13.44
N PRO A 256 -6.74 -17.19 -14.23
CA PRO A 256 -5.38 -17.44 -13.79
C PRO A 256 -4.63 -16.13 -13.55
N ILE A 257 -3.55 -16.23 -12.80
CA ILE A 257 -2.56 -15.16 -12.69
C ILE A 257 -2.05 -14.80 -14.10
N GLU A 258 -2.00 -13.50 -14.40
CA GLU A 258 -1.57 -12.97 -15.70
C GLU A 258 -0.12 -12.43 -15.61
N GLY A 259 0.68 -12.65 -16.66
CA GLY A 259 2.07 -12.16 -16.76
C GLY A 259 3.12 -13.09 -16.15
N THR A 260 4.39 -12.78 -16.41
CA THR A 260 5.54 -13.56 -15.89
C THR A 260 6.30 -12.74 -14.86
N LEU A 261 6.61 -13.36 -13.72
CA LEU A 261 7.50 -12.77 -12.72
C LEU A 261 8.87 -12.49 -13.33
N ARG A 262 9.40 -11.30 -13.09
CA ARG A 262 10.76 -10.94 -13.52
C ARG A 262 11.82 -11.72 -12.76
N SER A 263 11.61 -11.88 -11.45
CA SER A 263 12.56 -12.59 -10.59
C SER A 263 11.85 -13.22 -9.40
N VAL A 264 12.40 -14.34 -8.93
CA VAL A 264 11.98 -15.00 -7.69
C VAL A 264 13.22 -15.23 -6.84
N THR A 265 13.16 -14.81 -5.58
CA THR A 265 14.25 -15.03 -4.63
C THR A 265 13.76 -15.68 -3.35
N LEU A 266 14.56 -16.60 -2.82
CA LEU A 266 14.40 -17.22 -1.51
C LEU A 266 15.61 -16.85 -0.64
N ASN A 267 15.38 -16.16 0.48
CA ASN A 267 16.45 -15.63 1.35
C ASN A 267 17.53 -14.89 0.54
N ASP A 268 17.08 -13.97 -0.33
CA ASP A 268 17.88 -13.17 -1.28
C ASP A 268 18.70 -13.95 -2.33
N LYS A 269 18.55 -15.27 -2.41
CA LYS A 269 19.14 -16.08 -3.48
C LYS A 269 18.14 -16.30 -4.63
N PRO A 270 18.54 -16.13 -5.90
CA PRO A 270 17.69 -16.48 -7.03
C PRO A 270 17.28 -17.94 -7.00
N VAL A 271 15.99 -18.21 -7.27
CA VAL A 271 15.45 -19.57 -7.41
C VAL A 271 14.54 -19.64 -8.63
N GLN A 272 14.37 -20.84 -9.16
CA GLN A 272 13.41 -21.10 -10.23
C GLN A 272 12.07 -21.53 -9.63
N LEU A 273 10.97 -21.15 -10.28
CA LEU A 273 9.66 -21.71 -9.94
C LEU A 273 9.68 -23.23 -10.14
N ASP A 274 8.92 -23.93 -9.30
CA ASP A 274 8.76 -25.39 -9.28
C ASP A 274 10.05 -26.19 -9.02
N ALA A 275 11.20 -25.53 -8.82
CA ALA A 275 12.46 -26.16 -8.48
C ALA A 275 12.61 -26.33 -6.95
N PRO A 276 12.87 -27.55 -6.45
CA PRO A 276 13.20 -27.77 -5.05
C PRO A 276 14.51 -27.05 -4.68
N THR A 277 14.47 -26.26 -3.61
CA THR A 277 15.63 -25.53 -3.09
C THR A 277 15.88 -25.94 -1.64
N ALA A 278 17.09 -26.43 -1.36
CA ALA A 278 17.48 -26.78 0.01
C ALA A 278 17.59 -25.53 0.89
N LEU A 279 16.98 -25.56 2.08
CA LEU A 279 17.06 -24.53 3.09
C LEU A 279 17.19 -25.17 4.47
N LYS A 280 18.42 -25.18 5.02
CA LYS A 280 18.75 -25.89 6.28
C LYS A 280 18.34 -27.37 6.19
N ASP A 281 17.47 -27.83 7.07
CA ASP A 281 16.92 -29.19 7.18
C ASP A 281 15.65 -29.40 6.34
N LYS A 282 15.26 -28.41 5.53
CA LYS A 282 14.01 -28.39 4.76
C LYS A 282 14.27 -28.25 3.27
N THR A 283 13.29 -28.67 2.49
CA THR A 283 13.23 -28.40 1.05
C THR A 283 12.08 -27.45 0.78
N ILE A 284 12.37 -26.36 0.08
CA ILE A 284 11.40 -25.31 -0.27
C ILE A 284 11.15 -25.32 -1.76
N THR A 285 9.88 -25.29 -2.15
CA THR A 285 9.47 -25.09 -3.55
C THR A 285 8.50 -23.92 -3.62
N ILE A 286 8.74 -22.98 -4.53
CA ILE A 286 7.82 -21.88 -4.84
C ILE A 286 7.18 -22.20 -6.18
N SER A 287 5.85 -22.26 -6.24
CA SER A 287 5.11 -22.64 -7.44
C SER A 287 3.95 -21.70 -7.72
N ILE A 288 3.53 -21.66 -9.00
CA ILE A 288 2.26 -21.05 -9.41
C ILE A 288 1.29 -22.19 -9.70
N GLY A 289 0.19 -22.25 -8.97
CA GLY A 289 -0.73 -23.37 -9.07
C GLY A 289 -2.02 -23.17 -8.30
N ALA A 290 -2.73 -24.26 -8.08
CA ALA A 290 -3.95 -24.27 -7.30
C ALA A 290 -3.65 -24.80 -5.91
N ALA A 291 -4.04 -24.08 -4.87
CA ALA A 291 -4.00 -24.63 -3.52
C ALA A 291 -5.06 -25.73 -3.33
N ASP A 292 -6.15 -25.71 -4.10
CA ASP A 292 -7.38 -26.49 -3.89
C ASP A 292 -7.86 -27.30 -5.12
N ASN A 293 -6.99 -27.58 -6.09
CA ASN A 293 -7.32 -28.23 -7.38
C ASN A 293 -8.32 -27.47 -8.28
N ARG A 294 -8.62 -26.19 -8.00
CA ARG A 294 -9.30 -25.29 -8.96
C ARG A 294 -8.25 -24.59 -9.84
N THR A 295 -8.62 -23.62 -10.65
CA THR A 295 -7.73 -22.97 -11.63
C THR A 295 -6.39 -22.51 -11.03
N LYS A 296 -5.30 -22.50 -11.84
CA LYS A 296 -3.93 -22.09 -11.42
C LYS A 296 -3.89 -20.59 -11.07
N ASN A 297 -4.25 -20.27 -9.85
CA ASN A 297 -4.58 -18.91 -9.43
C ASN A 297 -3.68 -18.39 -8.30
N ASP A 298 -2.83 -19.22 -7.72
CA ASP A 298 -2.13 -18.91 -6.49
C ASP A 298 -0.61 -19.03 -6.64
N ILE A 299 0.11 -18.26 -5.81
CA ILE A 299 1.54 -18.49 -5.54
C ILE A 299 1.66 -19.21 -4.21
N ILE A 300 2.30 -20.37 -4.23
CA ILE A 300 2.38 -21.30 -3.11
C ILE A 300 3.83 -21.55 -2.73
N VAL A 301 4.11 -21.50 -1.44
CA VAL A 301 5.37 -21.97 -0.83
C VAL A 301 5.10 -23.32 -0.19
N THR A 302 5.81 -24.36 -0.66
CA THR A 302 5.76 -25.70 -0.07
C THR A 302 7.03 -25.94 0.74
N VAL A 303 6.87 -26.40 1.97
CA VAL A 303 7.95 -26.76 2.90
C VAL A 303 7.89 -28.26 3.17
N GLN A 304 8.97 -28.97 2.85
CA GLN A 304 9.13 -30.42 3.01
C GLN A 304 10.26 -30.77 3.97
#